data_AF-A0A7S0NUR6-F1
#
_entry.id   AF-A0A7S0NUR6-F1
#
_cell.length_a   1.000
_cell.length_b   1.000
_cell.length_c   1.000
_cell.angle_alpha   90.00
_cell.angle_beta   90.00
_cell.angle_gamma   90.00
#
_symmetry.space_group_name_H-M   'P 1'
#
loop_
_entity.id
_entity.type
_entity.pdbx_description
1 polymer ?
#
loop_
_entity_poly.entity_id
_entity_poly.type
_entity_poly.pdbx_seq_one_letter_code
_entity_poly.pdbx_strand_id
1 'polypeptide(L)'
;AISSVRAAKTLDGSDGAVDQGGLKTTPVPSEGRSVSFSFLKDKRDAHGRREGEDGFDPTTLRVKLTEHEKKFTPAQEQYWNIKKNNADVVLFFKVGKFYELFEEDALLGHRELGLAFMGKEAPHAGFPEAALPKYAEKLVSLGYKCGLVEQMETPQQLEKRNAELQKKGIKKDKAVRREMCSVLTKGT
;
A
#
# COMPACT_ATOMS: atom_id res chain seq x y z
N ALA A 1 -64.51 11.54 40.70
CA ALA A 1 -65.30 10.30 40.56
C ALA A 1 -64.75 9.52 39.37
N ILE A 2 -64.36 8.25 39.62
CA ILE A 2 -64.27 7.12 38.67
C ILE A 2 -63.18 7.28 37.58
N SER A 3 -61.96 6.74 37.78
CA SER A 3 -61.54 5.34 37.56
C SER A 3 -61.52 4.91 36.09
N SER A 4 -60.33 4.64 35.54
CA SER A 4 -60.01 3.29 35.08
C SER A 4 -58.51 3.08 34.83
N VAL A 5 -58.03 1.93 35.30
CA VAL A 5 -56.68 1.38 35.23
C VAL A 5 -56.69 0.17 34.29
N ARG A 6 -55.64 -0.01 33.48
CA ARG A 6 -54.98 -1.29 33.08
C ARG A 6 -54.17 -1.07 31.80
N ALA A 7 -53.09 -1.77 31.45
CA ALA A 7 -52.07 -2.55 32.15
C ALA A 7 -51.07 -3.00 31.06
N ALA A 8 -49.79 -3.02 31.44
CA ALA A 8 -48.69 -3.91 31.00
C ALA A 8 -48.48 -4.29 29.52
N LYS A 9 -47.27 -3.98 29.02
CA LYS A 9 -46.37 -5.01 28.46
C LYS A 9 -44.91 -4.54 28.51
N THR A 10 -44.11 -5.24 29.32
CA THR A 10 -42.65 -5.30 29.25
C THR A 10 -42.21 -6.12 28.03
N LEU A 11 -41.06 -5.78 27.46
CA LEU A 11 -39.99 -6.63 26.88
C LEU A 11 -39.03 -5.66 26.16
N ASP A 12 -37.86 -5.40 26.76
CA ASP A 12 -36.56 -5.98 26.37
C ASP A 12 -35.93 -5.14 25.23
N GLY A 13 -34.91 -4.32 25.50
CA GLY A 13 -33.56 -4.82 25.71
C GLY A 13 -32.87 -4.93 24.35
N SER A 14 -32.34 -3.83 23.83
CA SER A 14 -31.34 -3.90 22.76
C SER A 14 -30.28 -2.82 22.96
N ASP A 15 -29.14 -3.31 23.44
CA ASP A 15 -27.89 -2.63 23.60
C ASP A 15 -27.48 -1.88 22.33
N GLY A 16 -27.00 -0.65 22.53
CA GLY A 16 -26.20 0.05 21.55
C GLY A 16 -24.90 -0.71 21.31
N ALA A 17 -24.84 -1.43 20.20
CA ALA A 17 -23.61 -2.02 19.71
C ALA A 17 -22.71 -0.91 19.13
N VAL A 18 -21.60 -0.70 19.83
CA VAL A 18 -20.45 0.11 19.44
C VAL A 18 -19.66 -0.64 18.37
N ASP A 19 -19.25 0.09 17.34
CA ASP A 19 -18.13 -0.10 16.41
C ASP A 19 -17.52 -1.51 16.23
N GLN A 20 -17.49 -2.00 14.99
CA GLN A 20 -16.23 -2.41 14.36
C GLN A 20 -16.25 -2.06 12.87
N GLY A 21 -15.66 -0.92 12.53
CA GLY A 21 -15.25 -0.58 11.17
C GLY A 21 -14.25 -1.58 10.61
N GLY A 22 -14.74 -2.71 10.11
CA GLY A 22 -13.98 -3.59 9.24
C GLY A 22 -13.73 -2.87 7.91
N LEU A 23 -12.46 -2.61 7.59
CA LEU A 23 -12.02 -2.10 6.30
C LEU A 23 -12.43 -3.13 5.23
N LYS A 24 -13.58 -2.93 4.59
CA LYS A 24 -14.04 -3.77 3.48
C LYS A 24 -13.15 -3.49 2.27
N THR A 25 -12.07 -4.26 2.13
CA THR A 25 -11.26 -4.30 0.91
C THR A 25 -11.91 -5.24 -0.10
N THR A 26 -13.11 -4.90 -0.59
CA THR A 26 -13.57 -5.50 -1.84
C THR A 26 -12.96 -4.68 -2.98
N PRO A 27 -12.13 -5.27 -3.86
CA PRO A 27 -11.63 -4.56 -5.02
C PRO A 27 -12.81 -4.35 -5.97
N VAL A 28 -13.40 -3.15 -5.95
CA VAL A 28 -14.26 -2.70 -7.05
C VAL A 28 -13.38 -2.60 -8.30
N PRO A 29 -13.70 -3.27 -9.42
CA PRO A 29 -12.85 -3.23 -10.60
C PRO A 29 -12.86 -1.83 -11.19
N SER A 30 -11.82 -1.06 -10.92
CA SER A 30 -11.62 0.24 -11.52
C SER A 30 -10.94 0.07 -12.88
N GLU A 31 -11.62 0.46 -13.97
CA GLU A 31 -11.15 0.32 -15.36
C GLU A 31 -10.63 -1.09 -15.75
N GLY A 32 -11.10 -2.15 -15.07
CA GLY A 32 -10.80 -3.54 -15.42
C GLY A 32 -9.35 -4.00 -15.20
N ARG A 33 -8.47 -3.18 -14.59
CA ARG A 33 -7.11 -3.61 -14.25
C ARG A 33 -7.11 -4.46 -12.99
N SER A 34 -6.31 -5.52 -12.98
CA SER A 34 -6.09 -6.40 -11.83
C SER A 34 -4.60 -6.57 -11.57
N VAL A 35 -4.26 -7.00 -10.36
CA VAL A 35 -2.86 -7.20 -9.96
C VAL A 35 -2.15 -8.23 -10.84
N SER A 36 -0.89 -7.96 -11.15
CA SER A 36 -0.11 -8.75 -12.10
C SER A 36 0.44 -10.03 -11.48
N PHE A 37 0.86 -9.96 -10.21
CA PHE A 37 1.63 -11.01 -9.55
C PHE A 37 0.73 -12.00 -8.79
N SER A 38 1.09 -13.28 -8.85
CA SER A 38 0.44 -14.40 -8.18
C SER A 38 0.38 -14.25 -6.67
N PHE A 39 1.44 -13.75 -6.03
CA PHE A 39 1.46 -13.49 -4.57
C PHE A 39 0.51 -12.37 -4.13
N LEU A 40 -0.02 -11.57 -5.06
CA LEU A 40 -1.08 -10.58 -4.79
C LEU A 40 -2.48 -11.14 -5.05
N LYS A 41 -2.60 -12.18 -5.88
CA LYS A 41 -3.86 -12.90 -6.10
C LYS A 41 -4.13 -13.88 -4.95
N ASP A 42 -3.07 -14.49 -4.44
CA ASP A 42 -3.05 -15.32 -3.25
C ASP A 42 -2.23 -14.66 -2.13
N LYS A 43 -2.79 -13.64 -1.48
CA LYS A 43 -2.07 -12.88 -0.44
C LYS A 43 -1.83 -13.73 0.79
N ARG A 44 -0.58 -13.71 1.24
CA ARG A 44 -0.13 -14.38 2.45
C ARG A 44 0.81 -13.47 3.22
N ASP A 45 0.77 -13.55 4.55
CA ASP A 45 1.70 -12.83 5.41
C ASP A 45 3.12 -13.40 5.33
N ALA A 46 4.10 -12.81 6.02
CA ALA A 46 5.49 -13.26 6.02
C ALA A 46 5.68 -14.74 6.45
N HIS A 47 4.76 -15.28 7.24
CA HIS A 47 4.76 -16.67 7.70
C HIS A 47 4.01 -17.62 6.76
N GLY A 48 3.41 -17.10 5.68
CA GLY A 48 2.67 -17.85 4.69
C GLY A 48 1.21 -18.08 5.05
N ARG A 49 0.67 -17.41 6.07
CA ARG A 49 -0.73 -17.52 6.48
C ARG A 49 -1.62 -16.66 5.59
N ARG A 50 -2.83 -17.14 5.32
CA ARG A 50 -3.85 -16.39 4.55
C ARG A 50 -4.65 -15.48 5.46
N GLU A 51 -5.28 -14.48 4.86
CA GLU A 51 -6.29 -13.68 5.55
C GLU A 51 -7.43 -14.59 6.05
N GLY A 52 -7.78 -14.45 7.33
CA GLY A 52 -8.76 -15.30 8.02
C GLY A 52 -8.18 -16.52 8.73
N GLU A 53 -6.90 -16.86 8.52
CA GLU A 53 -6.21 -17.87 9.32
C GLU A 53 -5.77 -17.29 10.67
N ASP A 54 -5.73 -18.12 11.71
CA ASP A 54 -5.32 -17.70 13.05
C ASP A 54 -3.86 -17.20 13.04
N GLY A 55 -3.64 -16.07 13.70
CA GLY A 55 -2.36 -15.38 13.76
C GLY A 55 -1.93 -14.66 12.47
N PHE A 56 -2.77 -14.56 11.43
CA PHE A 56 -2.46 -13.77 10.23
C PHE A 56 -2.01 -12.34 10.58
N ASP A 57 -0.85 -11.93 10.05
CA ASP A 57 -0.32 -10.58 10.23
C ASP A 57 -0.60 -9.70 9.00
N PRO A 58 -1.54 -8.75 9.08
CA PRO A 58 -1.91 -7.89 7.96
C PRO A 58 -0.82 -6.87 7.59
N THR A 59 0.22 -6.71 8.43
CA THR A 59 1.30 -5.73 8.20
C THR A 59 2.44 -6.31 7.35
N THR A 60 2.43 -7.61 7.08
CA THR A 60 3.46 -8.26 6.27
C THR A 60 2.89 -8.95 5.04
N LEU A 61 3.75 -9.16 4.04
CA LEU A 61 3.40 -9.79 2.78
C LEU A 61 4.53 -10.71 2.33
N ARG A 62 4.20 -11.96 2.01
CA ARG A 62 5.13 -12.88 1.38
C ARG A 62 5.27 -12.56 -0.10
N VAL A 63 6.32 -11.83 -0.45
CA VAL A 63 6.68 -11.58 -1.84
C VAL A 63 7.49 -12.76 -2.39
N LYS A 64 6.90 -13.53 -3.30
CA LYS A 64 7.57 -14.63 -4.01
C LYS A 64 7.13 -14.65 -5.47
N LEU A 65 8.10 -14.53 -6.38
CA LEU A 65 7.88 -14.72 -7.80
C LEU A 65 7.93 -16.21 -8.16
N THR A 66 7.09 -16.58 -9.12
CA THR A 66 7.13 -17.85 -9.86
C THR A 66 8.11 -17.77 -11.03
N GLU A 67 8.48 -18.90 -11.59
CA GLU A 67 9.46 -18.98 -12.69
C GLU A 67 9.00 -18.27 -13.97
N HIS A 68 7.69 -18.17 -14.18
CA HIS A 68 7.08 -17.56 -15.37
C HIS A 68 6.78 -16.07 -15.22
N GLU A 69 6.96 -15.50 -14.03
CA GLU A 69 6.71 -14.09 -13.79
C GLU A 69 7.91 -13.23 -14.18
N LYS A 70 7.61 -12.04 -14.73
CA LYS A 70 8.62 -11.05 -15.07
C LYS A 70 9.36 -10.63 -13.80
N LYS A 71 10.70 -10.68 -13.86
CA LYS A 71 11.56 -10.19 -12.77
C LYS A 71 11.30 -8.71 -12.52
N PHE A 72 11.38 -8.32 -11.26
CA PHE A 72 11.30 -6.92 -10.87
C PHE A 72 12.40 -6.09 -11.54
N THR A 73 12.07 -4.86 -11.89
CA THR A 73 13.10 -3.84 -12.16
C THR A 73 13.85 -3.54 -10.86
N PRO A 74 15.09 -3.01 -10.90
CA PRO A 74 15.85 -2.67 -9.69
C PRO A 74 15.12 -1.71 -8.73
N ALA A 75 14.26 -0.83 -9.25
CA ALA A 75 13.43 0.04 -8.43
C ALA A 75 12.25 -0.73 -7.78
N GLN A 76 11.59 -1.61 -8.54
CA GLN A 76 10.54 -2.49 -8.01
C GLN A 76 11.07 -3.48 -6.96
N GLU A 77 12.31 -3.96 -7.09
CA GLU A 77 12.95 -4.78 -6.05
C GLU A 77 13.02 -4.01 -4.72
N GLN A 78 13.42 -2.74 -4.74
CA GLN A 78 13.43 -1.89 -3.54
C GLN A 78 12.00 -1.65 -3.01
N TYR A 79 11.04 -1.36 -3.90
CA TYR A 79 9.63 -1.21 -3.51
C TYR A 79 9.10 -2.45 -2.77
N TRP A 80 9.26 -3.64 -3.34
CA TRP A 80 8.76 -4.88 -2.73
C TRP A 80 9.51 -5.26 -1.45
N ASN A 81 10.80 -4.94 -1.35
CA ASN A 81 11.57 -5.13 -0.13
C ASN A 81 11.08 -4.26 1.04
N ILE A 82 10.51 -3.08 0.75
CA ILE A 82 9.86 -2.23 1.75
C ILE A 82 8.44 -2.75 2.00
N LYS A 83 7.66 -2.99 0.94
CA LYS A 83 6.25 -3.38 1.02
C LYS A 83 6.02 -4.69 1.77
N LYS A 84 6.93 -5.66 1.66
CA LYS A 84 6.80 -6.97 2.35
C LYS A 84 6.71 -6.86 3.88
N ASN A 85 7.21 -5.78 4.47
CA ASN A 85 7.16 -5.51 5.91
C ASN A 85 6.20 -4.36 6.27
N ASN A 86 5.46 -3.84 5.28
CA ASN A 86 4.58 -2.69 5.42
C ASN A 86 3.35 -2.89 4.50
N ALA A 87 2.76 -4.08 4.56
CA ALA A 87 1.72 -4.50 3.63
C ALA A 87 0.42 -3.69 3.77
N ASP A 88 0.16 -3.15 4.96
CA ASP A 88 -0.95 -2.28 5.32
C ASP A 88 -0.70 -0.78 5.04
N VAL A 89 0.47 -0.44 4.48
CA VAL A 89 0.87 0.95 4.21
C VAL A 89 0.87 1.21 2.70
N VAL A 90 0.17 2.25 2.25
CA VAL A 90 0.25 2.73 0.85
C VAL A 90 1.60 3.42 0.66
N LEU A 91 2.41 2.94 -0.28
CA LEU A 91 3.73 3.51 -0.52
C LEU A 91 3.67 4.57 -1.62
N PHE A 92 3.95 5.82 -1.27
CA PHE A 92 4.30 6.85 -2.23
C PHE A 92 5.79 6.71 -2.55
N PHE A 93 6.10 6.05 -3.66
CA PHE A 93 7.47 5.67 -4.01
C PHE A 93 8.12 6.68 -4.96
N LYS A 94 9.16 7.36 -4.49
CA LYS A 94 9.82 8.43 -5.24
C LYS A 94 10.55 7.93 -6.49
N VAL A 95 10.19 8.47 -7.64
CA VAL A 95 10.89 8.25 -8.92
C VAL A 95 11.08 9.59 -9.62
N GLY A 96 12.30 10.13 -9.53
CA GLY A 96 12.62 11.45 -10.05
C GLY A 96 11.79 12.53 -9.36
N LYS A 97 10.95 13.24 -10.13
CA LYS A 97 10.05 14.31 -9.64
C LYS A 97 8.61 13.84 -9.38
N PHE A 98 8.39 12.53 -9.33
CA PHE A 98 7.07 11.92 -9.15
C PHE A 98 7.07 10.99 -7.94
N TYR A 99 5.90 10.83 -7.32
CA TYR A 99 5.60 9.65 -6.53
C TYR A 99 4.80 8.68 -7.38
N GLU A 100 5.24 7.44 -7.41
CA GLU A 100 4.60 6.35 -8.13
C GLU A 100 4.00 5.36 -7.13
N LEU A 101 2.91 4.72 -7.56
CA LEU A 101 2.16 3.71 -6.86
C LEU A 101 2.10 2.48 -7.76
N PHE A 102 2.35 1.29 -7.19
CA PHE A 102 2.40 0.04 -7.94
C PHE A 102 1.33 -0.94 -7.45
N GLU A 103 0.79 -1.73 -8.39
CA GLU A 103 -0.16 -2.80 -8.13
C GLU A 103 -1.35 -2.35 -7.26
N GLU A 104 -1.55 -2.93 -6.09
CA GLU A 104 -2.69 -2.61 -5.20
C GLU A 104 -2.70 -1.12 -4.79
N ASP A 105 -1.53 -0.52 -4.59
CA ASP A 105 -1.43 0.90 -4.24
C ASP A 105 -1.88 1.77 -5.44
N ALA A 106 -1.61 1.33 -6.67
CA ALA A 106 -2.08 2.02 -7.88
C ALA A 106 -3.60 1.90 -8.07
N LEU A 107 -4.16 0.71 -7.83
CA LEU A 107 -5.62 0.48 -7.87
C LEU A 107 -6.34 1.38 -6.84
N LEU A 108 -5.78 1.46 -5.64
CA LEU A 108 -6.26 2.36 -4.59
C LEU A 108 -6.12 3.82 -5.00
N GLY A 109 -4.96 4.23 -5.52
CA GLY A 109 -4.74 5.59 -6.01
C GLY A 109 -5.71 5.99 -7.12
N HIS A 110 -6.03 5.07 -8.04
CA HIS A 110 -7.05 5.34 -9.04
C HIS A 110 -8.44 5.54 -8.41
N ARG A 111 -8.87 4.61 -7.53
CA ARG A 111 -10.19 4.66 -6.88
C ARG A 111 -10.36 5.87 -5.97
N GLU A 112 -9.40 6.10 -5.09
CA GLU A 112 -9.52 7.11 -4.02
C GLU A 112 -9.00 8.47 -4.46
N LEU A 113 -7.98 8.54 -5.31
CA LEU A 113 -7.34 9.81 -5.68
C LEU A 113 -7.70 10.28 -7.09
N GLY A 114 -8.36 9.44 -7.89
CA GLY A 114 -8.69 9.75 -9.29
C GLY A 114 -7.47 9.77 -10.20
N LEU A 115 -6.41 9.04 -9.85
CA LEU A 115 -5.20 8.97 -10.66
C LEU A 115 -5.44 8.11 -11.90
N ALA A 116 -5.04 8.62 -13.07
CA ALA A 116 -5.03 7.82 -14.28
C ALA A 116 -3.94 6.74 -14.20
N PHE A 117 -4.24 5.55 -14.72
CA PHE A 117 -3.22 4.53 -14.85
C PHE A 117 -2.21 4.87 -15.97
N MET A 118 -0.95 4.55 -15.71
CA MET A 118 0.16 4.61 -16.66
C MET A 118 0.43 3.22 -17.24
N GLY A 119 0.97 3.17 -18.45
CA GLY A 119 1.31 1.89 -19.12
C GLY A 119 0.08 1.04 -19.47
N LYS A 120 0.34 -0.18 -19.97
CA LYS A 120 -0.69 -1.10 -20.50
C LYS A 120 -0.82 -2.43 -19.76
N GLU A 121 0.15 -2.81 -18.94
CA GLU A 121 0.21 -4.16 -18.34
C GLU A 121 -0.27 -4.13 -16.88
N ALA A 122 0.61 -3.74 -15.97
CA ALA A 122 0.33 -3.71 -14.53
C ALA A 122 -0.44 -2.44 -14.12
N PRO A 123 -1.22 -2.49 -13.01
CA PRO A 123 -1.66 -1.29 -12.33
C PRO A 123 -0.44 -0.46 -11.89
N HIS A 124 -0.33 0.73 -12.45
CA HIS A 124 0.74 1.67 -12.17
C HIS A 124 0.14 3.06 -12.30
N ALA A 125 0.34 3.91 -11.30
CA ALA A 125 -0.14 5.29 -11.31
C ALA A 125 0.91 6.18 -10.64
N GLY A 126 0.78 7.48 -10.79
CA GLY A 126 1.68 8.41 -10.13
C GLY A 126 1.23 9.84 -10.24
N PHE A 127 1.91 10.71 -9.50
CA PHE A 127 1.66 12.15 -9.48
C PHE A 127 2.94 12.95 -9.23
N PRO A 128 3.00 14.23 -9.65
CA PRO A 128 4.12 15.10 -9.37
C PRO A 128 4.32 15.29 -7.86
N GLU A 129 5.57 15.36 -7.41
CA GLU A 129 5.93 15.57 -6.00
C GLU A 129 5.16 16.72 -5.32
N ALA A 130 4.95 17.83 -6.03
CA ALA A 130 4.23 18.99 -5.49
C ALA A 130 2.78 18.68 -5.07
N ALA A 131 2.18 17.60 -5.59
CA ALA A 131 0.84 17.15 -5.22
C ALA A 131 0.81 16.22 -4.00
N LEU A 132 1.97 15.87 -3.42
CA LEU A 132 2.06 14.97 -2.29
C LEU A 132 1.18 15.41 -1.09
N PRO A 133 1.22 16.67 -0.61
CA PRO A 133 0.41 17.06 0.54
C PRO A 133 -1.07 16.79 0.34
N LYS A 134 -1.60 17.16 -0.84
CA LYS A 134 -3.01 16.96 -1.21
C LYS A 134 -3.41 15.47 -1.18
N TYR A 135 -2.61 14.61 -1.82
CA TYR A 135 -2.96 13.20 -1.94
C TYR A 135 -2.74 12.41 -0.65
N ALA A 136 -1.68 12.73 0.08
CA ALA A 136 -1.41 12.15 1.40
C ALA A 136 -2.53 12.51 2.39
N GLU A 137 -2.91 13.79 2.48
CA GLU A 137 -4.01 14.24 3.34
C GLU A 137 -5.31 13.50 3.03
N LYS A 138 -5.65 13.36 1.74
CA LYS A 138 -6.86 12.63 1.34
C LYS A 138 -6.83 11.17 1.82
N LEU A 139 -5.76 10.43 1.55
CA LEU A 139 -5.68 9.03 1.99
C LEU A 139 -5.66 8.88 3.50
N VAL A 140 -4.92 9.73 4.21
CA VAL A 140 -4.86 9.74 5.67
C VAL A 140 -6.23 10.04 6.28
N SER A 141 -7.00 10.98 5.71
CA SER A 141 -8.35 11.29 6.17
C SER A 141 -9.33 10.12 6.02
N LEU A 142 -9.10 9.26 5.02
CA LEU A 142 -9.84 8.01 4.78
C LEU A 142 -9.35 6.84 5.66
N GLY A 143 -8.33 7.05 6.50
CA GLY A 143 -7.82 6.05 7.43
C GLY A 143 -6.67 5.19 6.89
N TYR A 144 -6.15 5.48 5.70
CA TYR A 144 -4.97 4.78 5.17
C TYR A 144 -3.68 5.26 5.85
N LYS A 145 -2.74 4.34 6.06
CA LYS A 145 -1.34 4.68 6.39
C LYS A 145 -0.58 4.94 5.09
N CYS A 146 0.16 6.04 5.03
CA CYS A 146 0.93 6.41 3.83
C CYS A 146 2.43 6.46 4.13
N GLY A 147 3.23 5.63 3.48
CA GLY A 147 4.69 5.62 3.62
C GLY A 147 5.36 6.46 2.53
N LEU A 148 6.20 7.42 2.92
CA LEU A 148 6.99 8.20 1.97
C LEU A 148 8.34 7.52 1.76
N VAL A 149 8.57 7.01 0.54
CA VAL A 149 9.83 6.36 0.18
C VAL A 149 10.63 7.31 -0.71
N GLU A 150 11.69 7.91 -0.17
CA GLU A 150 12.50 8.92 -0.85
C GLU A 150 13.74 8.36 -1.52
N GLN A 151 14.27 9.12 -2.48
CA GLN A 151 15.60 8.89 -3.04
C GLN A 151 16.67 9.44 -2.12
N MET A 152 17.53 8.56 -1.61
CA MET A 152 18.62 8.90 -0.69
C MET A 152 19.92 9.25 -1.41
N GLU A 153 19.91 9.13 -2.74
CA GLU A 153 21.03 9.55 -3.58
C GLU A 153 20.54 10.12 -4.92
N THR A 154 21.34 11.02 -5.49
CA THR A 154 21.19 11.53 -6.85
C THR A 154 21.76 10.54 -7.88
N PRO A 155 21.40 10.67 -9.17
CA PRO A 155 22.04 9.89 -10.23
C PRO A 155 23.58 10.02 -10.25
N GLN A 156 24.10 11.22 -9.98
CA GLN A 156 25.55 11.47 -9.91
C GLN A 156 26.20 10.77 -8.71
N GLN A 157 25.51 10.71 -7.57
CA GLN A 157 25.99 9.97 -6.40
C GLN A 157 26.00 8.46 -6.67
N LEU A 158 24.99 7.93 -7.37
CA LEU A 158 24.98 6.53 -7.84
C LEU A 158 26.16 6.25 -8.79
N GLU A 159 26.44 7.13 -9.75
CA GLU A 159 27.59 6.99 -10.66
C GLU A 159 28.90 6.95 -9.89
N LYS A 160 29.10 7.86 -8.95
CA LYS A 160 30.29 7.89 -8.08
C LYS A 160 30.41 6.61 -7.26
N ARG A 161 29.31 6.14 -6.65
CA ARG A 161 29.28 4.90 -5.88
C ARG A 161 29.62 3.69 -6.73
N ASN A 162 29.09 3.63 -7.95
CA ASN A 162 29.39 2.57 -8.91
C ASN A 162 30.85 2.57 -9.37
N ALA A 163 31.46 3.75 -9.56
CA ALA A 163 32.89 3.85 -9.87
C ALA A 163 33.76 3.26 -8.74
N GLU A 164 33.39 3.50 -7.47
CA GLU A 164 34.09 2.92 -6.32
C GLU A 164 33.86 1.40 -6.19
N LEU A 165 32.66 0.90 -6.47
CA LEU A 165 32.37 -0.54 -6.51
C LEU A 165 33.19 -1.24 -7.59
N GLN A 166 33.30 -0.63 -8.77
CA GLN A 166 34.07 -1.17 -9.89
C GLN A 166 35.56 -1.31 -9.55
N LYS A 167 36.15 -0.32 -8.88
CA LYS A 167 37.55 -0.41 -8.39
C LYS A 167 37.77 -1.60 -7.44
N LYS A 168 36.73 -2.02 -6.73
CA LYS A 168 36.74 -3.16 -5.80
C LYS A 168 36.34 -4.49 -6.46
N GLY A 169 36.10 -4.51 -7.79
CA GLY A 169 35.61 -5.70 -8.50
C GLY A 169 34.17 -6.09 -8.15
N ILE A 170 33.40 -5.20 -7.51
CA ILE A 170 32.01 -5.44 -7.11
C ILE A 170 31.08 -4.99 -8.24
N LYS A 171 30.00 -5.75 -8.48
CA LYS A 171 28.98 -5.43 -9.49
C LYS A 171 28.31 -4.08 -9.18
N LYS A 172 28.09 -3.29 -10.23
CA LYS A 172 27.38 -2.01 -10.15
C LYS A 172 25.91 -2.17 -9.76
N ASP A 173 25.40 -1.20 -9.02
CA ASP A 173 23.98 -1.02 -8.79
C ASP A 173 23.31 -0.29 -9.94
N LYS A 174 22.06 -0.65 -10.20
CA LYS A 174 21.30 -0.17 -11.36
C LYS A 174 20.25 0.89 -11.01
N ALA A 175 20.10 1.20 -9.73
CA ALA A 175 19.14 2.18 -9.26
C ALA A 175 19.71 2.95 -8.08
N VAL A 176 19.25 4.19 -7.94
CA VAL A 176 19.47 5.00 -6.75
C VAL A 176 18.85 4.32 -5.53
N ARG A 177 19.51 4.44 -4.38
CA ARG A 177 19.04 3.96 -3.09
C ARG A 177 17.81 4.73 -2.64
N ARG A 178 16.85 4.01 -2.09
CA ARG A 178 15.64 4.56 -1.49
C ARG A 178 15.40 4.01 -0.11
N GLU A 179 14.79 4.83 0.73
CA GLU A 179 14.44 4.49 2.11
C GLU A 179 13.05 5.04 2.43
N MET A 180 12.30 4.33 3.27
CA MET A 180 11.04 4.83 3.81
C MET A 180 11.36 5.84 4.92
N CYS A 181 11.18 7.13 4.64
CA CYS A 181 11.60 8.21 5.52
C CYS A 181 10.54 8.60 6.55
N SER A 182 9.26 8.38 6.25
CA SER A 182 8.17 8.67 7.17
C SER A 182 6.94 7.81 6.86
N VAL A 183 6.08 7.66 7.87
CA VAL A 183 4.75 7.06 7.75
C VAL A 183 3.75 8.07 8.30
N LEU A 184 2.80 8.45 7.46
CA LEU A 184 1.72 9.38 7.79
C LEU A 184 0.47 8.58 8.16
N THR A 185 -0.15 8.96 9.26
CA THR A 185 -1.40 8.35 9.75
C THR A 185 -2.33 9.44 10.25
N LYS A 186 -3.59 9.12 10.56
CA LYS A 186 -4.56 10.12 11.03
C LYS A 186 -4.10 10.83 12.32
N GLY A 187 -3.18 10.24 13.09
CA GLY A 187 -2.71 10.76 14.37
C GLY A 187 -1.25 11.25 14.40
N THR A 188 -0.53 11.20 13.28
CA THR A 188 0.91 11.53 13.19
C THR A 188 1.21 12.21 11.86
#